data_AF-A0A2A4Q945-F1
#
_entry.id   AF-A0A2A4Q945-F1
#
_cell.length_a   1.000
_cell.length_b   1.000
_cell.length_c   1.000
_cell.angle_alpha   90.00
_cell.angle_beta   90.00
_cell.angle_gamma   90.00
#
_symmetry.space_group_name_H-M   'P 1'
#
loop_
_entity.id
_entity.type
_entity.pdbx_description
1 polymer ?
#
loop_
_entity_poly.entity_id
_entity_poly.type
_entity_poly.pdbx_seq_one_letter_code
_entity_poly.pdbx_strand_id
1 'polypeptide(L)'
;VSNFEIVTWFGAQGVEKGHPMNHGGEWSFDFGTVKYVNAVHSSVLPDGTYGGNPGGFVINAEGVSFYYAGDTALTYDMKLLGDYENLNFAFLPIGDNFTMGISDAVIAADFIKCDNIVAMHYDTFGYIEIDKERAKKEFADKGKELSIINIGESIDL
;
A
#
# COMPACT_ATOMS: atom_id res chain seq x y z
N VAL A 1 -7.21 -12.70 -0.74
CA VAL A 1 -7.73 -11.90 0.39
C VAL A 1 -8.09 -10.53 -0.16
N SER A 2 -9.29 -10.02 0.08
CA SER A 2 -9.71 -8.66 -0.33
C SER A 2 -10.96 -8.25 0.45
N ASN A 3 -11.54 -7.09 0.15
CA ASN A 3 -12.84 -6.71 0.68
C ASN A 3 -13.94 -7.71 0.23
N PHE A 4 -15.07 -7.71 0.93
CA PHE A 4 -16.17 -8.64 0.70
C PHE A 4 -16.70 -8.57 -0.74
N GLU A 5 -16.81 -7.36 -1.31
CA GLU A 5 -17.34 -7.10 -2.64
C GLU A 5 -16.46 -7.75 -3.72
N ILE A 6 -15.14 -7.50 -3.68
CA ILE A 6 -14.18 -8.05 -4.63
C ILE A 6 -14.14 -9.57 -4.53
N VAL A 7 -14.12 -10.13 -3.31
CA VAL A 7 -14.10 -11.59 -3.13
C VAL A 7 -15.37 -12.23 -3.68
N THR A 8 -16.53 -11.62 -3.46
CA THR A 8 -17.81 -12.10 -4.00
C THR A 8 -17.82 -12.06 -5.53
N TRP A 9 -17.32 -10.96 -6.12
CA TRP A 9 -17.25 -10.78 -7.57
C TRP A 9 -16.35 -11.83 -8.25
N PHE A 10 -15.17 -12.10 -7.69
CA PHE A 10 -14.28 -13.15 -8.18
C PHE A 10 -14.85 -14.56 -7.93
N GLY A 11 -15.59 -14.77 -6.83
CA GLY A 11 -16.30 -16.02 -6.57
C GLY A 11 -17.30 -16.36 -7.66
N ALA A 12 -18.04 -15.37 -8.16
CA ALA A 12 -18.96 -15.54 -9.30
C ALA A 12 -18.25 -15.89 -10.62
N GLN A 13 -16.94 -15.66 -10.72
CA GLN A 13 -16.09 -16.02 -11.85
C GLN A 13 -15.34 -17.36 -11.66
N GLY A 14 -15.66 -18.11 -10.60
CA GLY A 14 -15.07 -19.42 -10.34
C GLY A 14 -13.80 -19.38 -9.49
N VAL A 15 -13.44 -18.24 -8.88
CA VAL A 15 -12.37 -18.20 -7.88
C VAL A 15 -12.92 -18.68 -6.54
N GLU A 16 -12.77 -19.97 -6.25
CA GLU A 16 -13.39 -20.61 -5.09
C GLU A 16 -12.70 -20.27 -3.75
N LYS A 17 -11.40 -19.93 -3.78
CA LYS A 17 -10.59 -19.72 -2.56
C LYS A 17 -10.42 -18.23 -2.23
N GLY A 18 -11.53 -17.56 -1.97
CA GLY A 18 -11.55 -16.19 -1.47
C GLY A 18 -11.54 -16.12 0.07
N HIS A 19 -10.94 -15.07 0.63
CA HIS A 19 -11.09 -14.73 2.05
C HIS A 19 -11.55 -13.27 2.13
N PRO A 20 -12.85 -13.02 2.39
CA PRO A 20 -13.41 -11.68 2.45
C PRO A 20 -13.07 -11.02 3.79
N MET A 21 -12.65 -9.76 3.72
CA MET A 21 -12.40 -8.88 4.86
C MET A 21 -13.12 -7.56 4.67
N ASN A 22 -12.95 -6.62 5.59
CA ASN A 22 -13.27 -5.20 5.38
C ASN A 22 -12.38 -4.34 6.29
N HIS A 23 -12.42 -3.02 6.09
CA HIS A 23 -11.66 -2.01 6.82
C HIS A 23 -11.71 -2.21 8.35
N GLY A 24 -10.54 -2.15 8.99
CA GLY A 24 -10.37 -2.37 10.42
C GLY A 24 -10.40 -3.85 10.83
N GLY A 25 -10.73 -4.76 9.91
CA GLY A 25 -10.67 -6.19 10.15
C GLY A 25 -9.23 -6.71 10.12
N GLU A 26 -8.95 -7.63 11.04
CA GLU A 26 -7.68 -8.36 11.12
C GLU A 26 -7.98 -9.85 11.17
N TRP A 27 -7.14 -10.64 10.50
CA TRP A 27 -7.26 -12.09 10.48
C TRP A 27 -5.89 -12.77 10.62
N SER A 28 -5.84 -13.83 11.41
CA SER A 28 -4.66 -14.69 11.57
C SER A 28 -4.70 -15.85 10.57
N PHE A 29 -3.77 -15.84 9.62
CA PHE A 29 -3.45 -16.94 8.73
C PHE A 29 -2.30 -17.78 9.31
N ASP A 30 -2.02 -18.94 8.70
CA ASP A 30 -0.94 -19.82 9.14
C ASP A 30 0.45 -19.16 9.08
N PHE A 31 0.63 -18.17 8.20
CA PHE A 31 1.90 -17.45 8.03
C PHE A 31 2.02 -16.19 8.92
N GLY A 32 0.92 -15.70 9.50
CA GLY A 32 0.90 -14.39 10.13
C GLY A 32 -0.46 -13.71 10.14
N THR A 33 -0.51 -12.44 10.53
CA THR A 33 -1.74 -11.63 10.50
C THR A 33 -1.79 -10.74 9.27
N VAL A 34 -3.00 -10.50 8.79
CA VAL A 34 -3.30 -9.50 7.77
C VAL A 34 -4.39 -8.60 8.31
N LYS A 35 -4.19 -7.29 8.22
CA LYS A 35 -5.13 -6.25 8.62
C LYS A 35 -5.48 -5.39 7.43
N TYR A 36 -6.77 -5.20 7.18
CA TYR A 36 -7.26 -4.36 6.09
C TYR A 36 -7.38 -2.91 6.59
N VAL A 37 -6.64 -1.98 5.98
CA VAL A 37 -6.57 -0.58 6.41
C VAL A 37 -7.12 0.38 5.35
N ASN A 38 -7.46 1.59 5.77
CA ASN A 38 -8.11 2.57 4.90
C ASN A 38 -7.17 3.14 3.83
N ALA A 39 -7.73 3.44 2.65
CA ALA A 39 -7.10 4.21 1.59
C ALA A 39 -8.09 5.25 1.05
N VAL A 40 -7.57 6.35 0.51
CA VAL A 40 -8.38 7.39 -0.14
C VAL A 40 -8.21 7.26 -1.65
N HIS A 41 -9.13 6.53 -2.29
CA HIS A 41 -9.12 6.28 -3.73
C HIS A 41 -10.53 5.92 -4.24
N SER A 42 -10.63 5.44 -5.47
CA SER A 42 -11.85 4.79 -5.97
C SER A 42 -11.68 3.27 -6.04
N SER A 43 -12.79 2.52 -6.04
CA SER A 43 -12.76 1.07 -6.24
C SER A 43 -13.97 0.63 -7.07
N VAL A 44 -13.71 0.42 -8.35
CA VAL A 44 -14.70 -0.01 -9.35
C VAL A 44 -14.12 -1.19 -10.10
N LEU A 45 -14.94 -2.21 -10.32
CA LEU A 45 -14.55 -3.43 -11.01
C LEU A 45 -14.53 -3.23 -12.53
N PRO A 46 -13.84 -4.09 -13.31
CA PRO A 46 -13.70 -3.93 -14.76
C PRO A 46 -15.03 -3.88 -15.53
N ASP A 47 -16.08 -4.49 -14.98
CA ASP A 47 -17.44 -4.46 -15.54
C ASP A 47 -18.27 -3.22 -15.11
N GLY A 48 -17.64 -2.29 -14.37
CA GLY A 48 -18.25 -1.07 -13.86
C GLY A 48 -19.02 -1.26 -12.54
N THR A 49 -19.05 -2.46 -11.97
CA THR A 49 -19.75 -2.72 -10.70
C THR A 49 -18.95 -2.22 -9.49
N TYR A 50 -19.62 -2.02 -8.36
CA TYR A 50 -19.03 -1.53 -7.13
C TYR A 50 -18.00 -2.52 -6.56
N GLY A 51 -16.76 -2.07 -6.38
CA GLY A 51 -15.65 -2.88 -5.87
C GLY A 51 -15.43 -2.77 -4.35
N GLY A 52 -16.40 -2.22 -3.60
CA GLY A 52 -16.18 -1.88 -2.20
C GLY A 52 -15.47 -0.54 -2.03
N ASN A 53 -14.86 -0.32 -0.86
CA ASN A 53 -13.97 0.80 -0.63
C ASN A 53 -12.52 0.36 -0.86
N PRO A 54 -11.66 1.24 -1.40
CA PRO A 54 -10.24 0.94 -1.58
C PRO A 54 -9.54 0.86 -0.22
N GLY A 55 -8.48 0.06 -0.13
CA GLY A 55 -7.67 -0.01 1.07
C GLY A 55 -6.29 -0.56 0.82
N GLY A 56 -5.50 -0.53 1.90
CA GLY A 56 -4.21 -1.17 1.99
C GLY A 56 -4.24 -2.36 2.95
N PHE A 57 -3.07 -2.92 3.19
CA PHE A 57 -2.88 -4.02 4.14
C PHE A 57 -1.69 -3.77 5.04
N VAL A 58 -1.82 -4.09 6.33
CA VAL A 58 -0.67 -4.38 7.18
C VAL A 58 -0.55 -5.88 7.33
N ILE A 59 0.65 -6.39 7.13
CA ILE A 59 0.95 -7.82 7.19
C ILE A 59 2.05 -8.02 8.22
N ASN A 60 1.80 -8.85 9.22
CA ASN A 60 2.78 -9.26 10.20
C ASN A 60 3.04 -10.76 10.05
N ALA A 61 4.26 -11.13 9.65
CA ALA A 61 4.66 -12.50 9.43
C ALA A 61 6.08 -12.71 9.98
N GLU A 62 6.29 -13.78 10.75
CA GLU A 62 7.62 -14.18 11.24
C GLU A 62 8.38 -13.06 11.99
N GLY A 63 7.66 -12.15 12.66
CA GLY A 63 8.26 -11.02 13.39
C GLY A 63 8.62 -9.81 12.52
N VAL A 64 8.30 -9.86 11.22
CA VAL A 64 8.40 -8.75 10.27
C VAL A 64 7.01 -8.20 9.99
N SER A 65 6.85 -6.90 10.13
CA SER A 65 5.62 -6.17 9.84
C SER A 65 5.84 -5.21 8.67
N PHE A 66 4.97 -5.22 7.67
CA PHE A 66 5.02 -4.24 6.60
C PHE A 66 3.64 -3.72 6.21
N TYR A 67 3.64 -2.49 5.71
CA TYR A 67 2.45 -1.83 5.20
C TYR A 67 2.46 -1.80 3.67
N TYR A 68 1.39 -2.25 3.04
CA TYR A 68 1.14 -2.09 1.61
C TYR A 68 -0.01 -1.12 1.42
N ALA A 69 0.28 0.11 0.97
CA ALA A 69 -0.72 1.19 0.97
C ALA A 69 -1.85 1.04 -0.06
N GLY A 70 -1.63 0.24 -1.11
CA GLY A 70 -2.43 0.34 -2.32
C GLY A 70 -2.34 1.73 -2.97
N ASP A 71 -3.24 1.99 -3.90
CA ASP A 71 -3.41 3.32 -4.49
C ASP A 71 -4.17 4.20 -3.50
N THR A 72 -3.57 5.31 -3.09
CA THR A 72 -4.15 6.21 -2.11
C THR A 72 -3.58 7.61 -2.23
N ALA A 73 -4.35 8.61 -1.82
CA ALA A 73 -3.84 9.93 -1.45
C ALA A 73 -3.26 9.91 -0.01
N LEU A 74 -2.55 10.98 0.36
CA LEU A 74 -2.12 11.22 1.74
C LEU A 74 -3.34 11.36 2.65
N THR A 75 -3.36 10.64 3.77
CA THR A 75 -4.50 10.62 4.71
C THR A 75 -4.03 10.56 6.16
N TYR A 76 -4.83 11.14 7.07
CA TYR A 76 -4.57 11.06 8.51
C TYR A 76 -4.69 9.64 9.08
N ASP A 77 -5.34 8.71 8.38
CA ASP A 77 -5.39 7.31 8.82
C ASP A 77 -4.00 6.66 8.81
N MET A 78 -3.08 7.13 7.95
CA MET A 78 -1.68 6.72 7.99
C MET A 78 -0.99 7.15 9.29
N LYS A 79 -1.38 8.29 9.86
CA LYS A 79 -0.85 8.74 11.15
C LYS A 79 -1.35 7.86 12.29
N LEU A 80 -2.64 7.53 12.25
CA LEU A 80 -3.24 6.58 13.19
C LEU A 80 -2.54 5.22 13.08
N LEU A 81 -2.25 4.75 11.87
CA LEU A 81 -1.49 3.52 11.62
C LEU A 81 -0.14 3.53 12.34
N GLY A 82 0.64 4.60 12.18
CA GLY A 82 1.94 4.75 12.87
C GLY A 82 1.82 4.92 14.40
N ASP A 83 0.63 5.11 14.96
CA ASP A 83 0.42 5.14 16.42
C ASP A 83 0.26 3.76 17.05
N TYR A 84 -0.13 2.74 16.27
CA TYR A 84 -0.37 1.39 16.80
C TYR A 84 0.37 0.25 16.08
N GLU A 85 0.88 0.46 14.87
CA GLU A 85 1.73 -0.51 14.17
C GLU A 85 3.20 -0.16 14.30
N ASN A 86 4.05 -1.19 14.38
CA ASN A 86 5.50 -1.06 14.31
C ASN A 86 5.97 -1.70 12.99
N LEU A 87 6.23 -0.87 11.98
CA LEU A 87 6.51 -1.32 10.61
C LEU A 87 8.02 -1.41 10.35
N ASN A 88 8.48 -2.55 9.84
CA ASN A 88 9.85 -2.73 9.38
C ASN A 88 10.10 -2.02 8.05
N PHE A 89 9.11 -2.06 7.15
CA PHE A 89 9.13 -1.34 5.88
C PHE A 89 7.69 -1.06 5.37
N ALA A 90 7.56 -0.19 4.37
CA ALA A 90 6.28 0.09 3.74
C ALA A 90 6.38 0.29 2.23
N PHE A 91 5.41 -0.22 1.49
CA PHE A 91 5.19 0.10 0.08
C PHE A 91 4.29 1.33 -0.03
N LEU A 92 4.82 2.42 -0.59
CA LEU A 92 4.08 3.67 -0.82
C LEU A 92 4.04 4.02 -2.31
N PRO A 93 2.87 4.43 -2.84
CA PRO A 93 2.80 4.94 -4.20
C PRO A 93 3.48 6.31 -4.28
N ILE A 94 4.25 6.56 -5.36
CA ILE A 94 4.97 7.83 -5.56
C ILE A 94 4.73 8.46 -6.95
N GLY A 95 3.83 7.88 -7.74
CA GLY A 95 3.62 8.25 -9.14
C GLY A 95 2.78 9.49 -9.38
N ASP A 96 2.25 10.14 -8.34
CA ASP A 96 1.37 11.32 -8.49
C ASP A 96 0.09 10.97 -9.31
N ASN A 97 -0.60 11.98 -9.84
CA ASN A 97 -1.77 12.00 -10.73
C ASN A 97 -3.01 11.19 -10.29
N PHE A 98 -2.84 9.92 -9.93
CA PHE A 98 -3.86 9.02 -9.37
C PHE A 98 -3.60 8.65 -7.91
N THR A 99 -2.37 8.83 -7.45
CA THR A 99 -1.91 8.44 -6.10
C THR A 99 -1.07 9.57 -5.49
N MET A 100 -0.48 9.34 -4.31
CA MET A 100 0.52 10.27 -3.76
C MET A 100 1.66 10.51 -4.75
N GLY A 101 2.09 11.78 -4.85
CA GLY A 101 3.39 12.12 -5.41
C GLY A 101 4.51 11.95 -4.38
N ILE A 102 5.76 12.18 -4.81
CA ILE A 102 6.97 12.04 -3.96
C ILE A 102 6.82 12.77 -2.63
N SER A 103 6.44 14.06 -2.65
CA SER A 103 6.42 14.89 -1.45
C SER A 103 5.33 14.45 -0.44
N ASP A 104 4.19 13.98 -0.93
CA ASP A 104 3.13 13.42 -0.09
C ASP A 104 3.55 12.07 0.49
N ALA A 105 4.23 11.23 -0.29
CA ALA A 105 4.75 9.94 0.18
C ALA A 105 5.82 10.09 1.27
N VAL A 106 6.63 11.16 1.22
CA VAL A 106 7.57 11.50 2.31
C VAL A 106 6.83 11.83 3.61
N ILE A 107 5.74 12.61 3.54
CA ILE A 107 4.91 12.91 4.72
C ILE A 107 4.20 11.65 5.22
N ALA A 108 3.69 10.81 4.30
CA ALA A 108 3.08 9.53 4.64
C ALA A 108 4.06 8.63 5.39
N ALA A 109 5.32 8.58 4.98
CA ALA A 109 6.37 7.82 5.65
C ALA A 109 6.63 8.31 7.09
N ASP A 110 6.55 9.63 7.35
CA ASP A 110 6.57 10.18 8.71
C ASP A 110 5.32 9.79 9.51
N PHE A 111 4.14 9.81 8.88
CA PHE A 111 2.87 9.47 9.53
C PHE A 111 2.84 8.02 9.98
N ILE A 112 3.26 7.09 9.12
CA ILE A 112 3.33 5.67 9.45
C ILE A 112 4.55 5.31 10.32
N LYS A 113 5.40 6.29 10.65
CA LYS A 113 6.64 6.13 11.43
C LYS A 113 7.54 5.01 10.91
N CYS A 114 7.72 4.96 9.59
CA CYS A 114 8.57 3.99 8.93
C CYS A 114 9.62 4.71 8.09
N ASP A 115 10.88 4.32 8.26
CA ASP A 115 12.01 4.93 7.55
C ASP A 115 12.43 4.12 6.31
N ASN A 116 12.05 2.85 6.22
CA ASN A 116 12.35 1.98 5.09
C ASN A 116 11.17 1.92 4.13
N ILE A 117 11.26 2.63 3.02
CA ILE A 117 10.16 2.77 2.05
C ILE A 117 10.53 2.10 0.74
N VAL A 118 9.63 1.25 0.25
CA VAL A 118 9.70 0.67 -1.08
C VAL A 118 8.75 1.45 -1.99
N ALA A 119 9.28 2.07 -3.03
CA ALA A 119 8.48 2.80 -4.00
C ALA A 119 7.60 1.85 -4.81
N MET A 120 6.35 2.24 -5.06
CA MET A 120 5.47 1.55 -6.00
C MET A 120 4.66 2.55 -6.85
N HIS A 121 3.92 2.02 -7.82
CA HIS A 121 2.99 2.79 -8.67
C HIS A 121 3.62 4.04 -9.31
N TYR A 122 4.76 3.87 -10.01
CA TYR A 122 5.47 4.90 -10.78
C TYR A 122 6.04 4.30 -12.09
N ASP A 123 6.34 5.14 -13.08
CA ASP A 123 6.99 4.80 -14.37
C ASP A 123 6.34 3.66 -15.19
N THR A 124 5.14 3.20 -14.87
CA THR A 124 4.47 2.15 -15.65
C THR A 124 3.73 2.69 -16.88
N PHE A 125 3.41 3.99 -16.89
CA PHE A 125 2.79 4.70 -18.02
C PHE A 125 2.97 6.23 -17.88
N GLY A 126 2.74 6.97 -18.97
CA GLY A 126 3.20 8.36 -19.10
C GLY A 126 2.65 9.39 -18.09
N TYR A 127 1.53 9.12 -17.40
CA TYR A 127 0.99 10.05 -16.39
C TYR A 127 1.65 9.94 -15.01
N ILE A 128 2.47 8.90 -14.81
CA ILE A 128 3.10 8.62 -13.52
C ILE A 128 4.62 8.50 -13.63
N GLU A 129 5.20 9.15 -14.63
CA GLU A 129 6.65 9.28 -14.77
C GLU A 129 7.22 10.17 -13.66
N ILE A 130 8.29 9.71 -13.01
CA ILE A 130 8.90 10.43 -11.89
C ILE A 130 10.37 10.78 -12.13
N ASP A 131 10.85 11.80 -11.43
CA ASP A 131 12.27 12.04 -11.24
C ASP A 131 12.79 11.20 -10.06
N LYS A 132 13.47 10.09 -10.36
CA LYS A 132 14.01 9.16 -9.35
C LYS A 132 15.08 9.77 -8.46
N GLU A 133 15.87 10.70 -8.98
CA GLU A 133 16.93 11.34 -8.20
C GLU A 133 16.33 12.37 -7.24
N ARG A 134 15.32 13.11 -7.69
CA ARG A 134 14.49 13.92 -6.80
C ARG A 134 13.84 13.08 -5.71
N ALA A 135 13.26 11.93 -6.06
CA ALA A 135 12.62 11.03 -5.10
C ALA A 135 13.59 10.59 -4.00
N LYS A 136 14.73 10.00 -4.38
CA LYS A 136 15.77 9.58 -3.42
C LYS A 136 16.23 10.73 -2.54
N LYS A 137 16.42 11.92 -3.12
CA LYS A 137 16.86 13.10 -2.38
C LYS A 137 15.83 13.55 -1.33
N GLU A 138 14.54 13.67 -1.69
CA GLU A 138 13.51 14.12 -0.75
C GLU A 138 13.33 13.16 0.43
N PHE A 139 13.41 11.84 0.19
CA PHE A 139 13.39 10.85 1.27
C PHE A 139 14.65 10.92 2.14
N ALA A 140 15.84 11.00 1.52
CA ALA A 140 17.11 11.10 2.26
C ALA A 140 17.21 12.36 3.11
N ASP A 141 16.70 13.51 2.64
CA ASP A 141 16.63 14.77 3.39
C ASP A 141 15.79 14.64 4.69
N LYS A 142 14.94 13.61 4.78
CA LYS A 142 14.13 13.26 5.96
C LYS A 142 14.68 12.08 6.76
N GLY A 143 15.87 11.57 6.41
CA GLY A 143 16.46 10.42 7.07
C GLY A 143 15.76 9.10 6.72
N LYS A 144 15.10 9.02 5.57
CA LYS A 144 14.37 7.83 5.10
C LYS A 144 15.13 7.15 3.96
N GLU A 145 15.11 5.83 3.97
CA GLU A 145 15.63 5.00 2.90
C GLU A 145 14.53 4.72 1.87
N LEU A 146 14.79 5.07 0.61
CA LEU A 146 13.88 4.79 -0.49
C LEU A 146 14.48 3.73 -1.43
N SER A 147 13.87 2.55 -1.41
CA SER A 147 14.13 1.48 -2.37
C SER A 147 13.30 1.66 -3.63
N ILE A 148 13.96 1.92 -4.76
CA ILE A 148 13.35 1.97 -6.10
C ILE A 148 13.76 0.68 -6.81
N ILE A 149 12.80 -0.21 -7.06
CA ILE A 149 13.03 -1.56 -7.59
C ILE A 149 12.51 -1.62 -9.03
N ASN A 150 13.24 -2.26 -9.96
CA ASN A 150 12.71 -2.48 -11.30
C ASN A 150 11.73 -3.65 -11.34
N ILE A 151 10.85 -3.67 -12.34
CA ILE A 151 9.90 -4.77 -12.53
C ILE A 151 10.66 -6.10 -12.67
N GLY A 152 10.38 -7.05 -11.77
CA GLY A 152 11.00 -8.37 -11.74
C GLY A 152 12.24 -8.50 -10.86
N GLU A 153 12.71 -7.40 -10.25
CA GLU A 153 13.79 -7.45 -9.26
C GLU A 153 13.27 -7.75 -7.85
N SER A 154 14.17 -8.18 -6.98
CA SER A 154 13.94 -8.42 -5.55
C SER A 154 15.01 -7.73 -4.72
N ILE A 155 14.67 -7.41 -3.47
CA ILE A 155 15.60 -6.88 -2.46
C ILE A 155 15.46 -7.67 -1.16
N ASP A 156 16.52 -7.67 -0.35
CA ASP A 156 16.50 -8.20 1.00
C ASP A 156 16.36 -7.03 1.99
N LEU A 157 15.48 -7.18 2.99
CA LEU A 157 15.15 -6.18 4.02
C LEU A 157 15.23 -6.77 5.42
#